data_AF-A0A1G5QW43-F1
#
_entry.id   AF-A0A1G5QW43-F1
#
_cell.length_a   1.000
_cell.length_b   1.000
_cell.length_c   1.000
_cell.angle_alpha   90.00
_cell.angle_beta   90.00
_cell.angle_gamma   90.00
#
_symmetry.space_group_name_H-M   'P 1'
#
loop_
_entity.id
_entity.type
_entity.pdbx_description
1 polymer ?
#
loop_
_entity_poly.entity_id
_entity_poly.type
_entity_poly.pdbx_seq_one_letter_code
_entity_poly.pdbx_strand_id
1 'polypeptide(L)'
;MHATDILDTCLPELCQTMHASRYVAVKAAVSSTLAERCVSVTGLGRGVGSSTLEKYNIKRMDRLIGNPRLLGEAVLVYGEMTSW
;
A
#
# COMPACT_ATOMS: atom_id res chain seq x y z
N MET A 1 -10.99 9.54 15.08
CA MET A 1 -10.78 8.99 13.73
C MET A 1 -9.28 8.86 13.54
N HIS A 2 -8.71 7.68 13.80
CA HIS A 2 -7.31 7.46 13.49
C HIS A 2 -7.22 7.23 11.98
N ALA A 3 -6.20 7.80 11.32
CA ALA A 3 -6.07 7.71 9.86
C ALA A 3 -6.00 6.25 9.37
N THR A 4 -5.57 5.32 10.23
CA THR A 4 -5.59 3.88 10.01
C THR A 4 -7.00 3.29 9.95
N ASP A 5 -7.94 3.79 10.75
CA ASP A 5 -9.34 3.32 10.78
C ASP A 5 -10.04 3.62 9.44
N ILE A 6 -9.69 4.76 8.84
CA ILE A 6 -10.15 5.15 7.50
C ILE A 6 -9.61 4.16 6.47
N LEU A 7 -8.32 3.82 6.54
CA LEU A 7 -7.74 2.84 5.62
C LEU A 7 -8.42 1.48 5.75
N ASP A 8 -8.66 1.04 6.98
CA ASP A 8 -9.28 -0.26 7.25
C ASP A 8 -10.73 -0.34 6.75
N THR A 9 -11.39 0.80 6.57
CA THR A 9 -12.75 0.88 6.02
C THR A 9 -12.72 1.02 4.49
N CYS A 10 -11.92 1.95 3.95
CA CYS A 10 -11.97 2.33 2.54
C CYS A 10 -11.17 1.39 1.62
N LEU A 11 -9.99 0.92 2.03
CA LEU A 11 -9.16 0.09 1.15
C LEU A 11 -9.82 -1.25 0.77
N PRO A 12 -10.51 -1.96 1.68
CA PRO A 12 -11.22 -3.18 1.31
C PRO A 12 -12.26 -2.95 0.21
N GLU A 13 -12.98 -1.83 0.26
CA GLU A 13 -14.00 -1.47 -0.73
C GLU A 13 -13.40 -1.06 -2.07
N LEU A 14 -12.39 -0.18 -2.06
CA LEU A 14 -11.74 0.32 -3.27
C LEU A 14 -10.90 -0.75 -4.00
N CYS A 15 -10.47 -1.80 -3.28
CA CYS A 15 -9.59 -2.84 -3.80
C CYS A 15 -10.23 -4.24 -3.81
N GLN A 16 -11.57 -4.37 -3.85
CA GLN A 16 -12.27 -5.66 -3.78
C GLN A 16 -11.80 -6.69 -4.82
N THR A 17 -11.42 -6.23 -6.02
CA THR A 17 -10.99 -7.10 -7.13
C THR A 17 -9.48 -7.38 -7.12
N MET A 18 -8.73 -6.75 -6.23
CA MET A 18 -7.28 -6.89 -6.14
C MET A 18 -6.90 -8.23 -5.48
N HIS A 19 -5.88 -8.89 -6.02
CA HIS A 19 -5.35 -10.11 -5.40
C HIS A 19 -4.83 -9.82 -3.98
N ALA A 20 -5.14 -10.72 -3.04
CA ALA A 20 -4.86 -10.54 -1.61
C ALA A 20 -3.41 -10.15 -1.29
N SER A 21 -2.43 -10.75 -1.96
CA SER A 21 -1.01 -10.41 -1.74
C SER A 21 -0.64 -8.99 -2.20
N ARG A 22 -1.26 -8.48 -3.29
CA ARG A 22 -1.09 -7.10 -3.75
C ARG A 22 -1.75 -6.14 -2.78
N TYR A 23 -2.98 -6.45 -2.37
CA TYR A 23 -3.71 -5.67 -1.37
C TYR A 23 -2.90 -5.49 -0.07
N VAL A 24 -2.36 -6.58 0.46
CA VAL A 24 -1.52 -6.54 1.68
C VAL A 24 -0.27 -5.68 1.47
N ALA A 25 0.32 -5.67 0.28
CA ALA A 25 1.48 -4.84 -0.02
C ALA A 25 1.11 -3.35 -0.18
N VAL A 26 -0.01 -3.03 -0.85
CA VAL A 26 -0.54 -1.66 -0.94
C VAL A 26 -0.91 -1.12 0.43
N LYS A 27 -1.68 -1.87 1.23
CA LYS A 27 -2.06 -1.49 2.59
C LYS A 27 -0.84 -1.17 3.45
N ALA A 28 0.20 -2.01 3.40
CA ALA A 28 1.44 -1.75 4.13
C ALA A 28 2.15 -0.46 3.68
N ALA A 29 2.16 -0.16 2.37
CA ALA A 29 2.75 1.07 1.86
C ALA A 29 1.96 2.32 2.29
N VAL A 30 0.62 2.27 2.26
CA VAL A 30 -0.21 3.40 2.68
C VAL A 30 -0.09 3.62 4.20
N SER A 31 -0.12 2.56 5.01
CA SER A 31 0.11 2.68 6.46
C SER A 31 1.49 3.25 6.78
N SER A 32 2.54 2.82 6.07
CA SER A 32 3.90 3.36 6.22
C SER A 32 3.98 4.83 5.82
N THR A 33 3.31 5.22 4.73
CA THR A 33 3.19 6.63 4.32
C THR A 33 2.57 7.50 5.41
N LEU A 34 1.50 7.02 6.04
CA LEU A 34 0.82 7.77 7.10
C LEU A 34 1.70 7.92 8.35
N ALA A 35 2.49 6.91 8.68
CA ALA A 35 3.40 6.93 9.83
C ALA A 35 4.61 7.86 9.60
N GLU A 36 5.31 7.69 8.48
CA GLU A 36 6.60 8.33 8.22
C GLU A 36 6.51 9.62 7.40
N ARG A 37 5.34 9.92 6.80
CA ARG A 37 5.11 11.05 5.88
C ARG A 37 6.14 11.07 4.74
N CYS A 38 6.56 9.89 4.29
CA CYS A 38 7.56 9.70 3.25
C CYS A 38 7.07 8.67 2.23
N VAL A 39 7.34 8.92 0.94
CA VAL A 39 6.93 8.06 -0.18
C VAL A 39 8.11 7.50 -0.98
N SER A 40 9.34 7.71 -0.50
CA SER A 40 10.51 7.04 -1.11
C SER A 40 10.48 5.55 -0.82
N VAL A 41 10.99 4.70 -1.73
CA VAL A 41 11.04 3.24 -1.53
C VAL A 41 11.69 2.86 -0.19
N THR A 42 12.77 3.56 0.16
CA THR A 42 13.48 3.35 1.42
C THR A 42 12.67 3.83 2.62
N GLY A 43 12.07 5.02 2.54
CA GLY A 43 11.23 5.56 3.62
C GLY A 43 10.01 4.69 3.89
N LEU A 44 9.33 4.25 2.83
CA LEU A 44 8.22 3.31 2.92
C LEU A 44 8.66 1.99 3.53
N GLY A 45 9.84 1.47 3.17
CA GLY A 45 10.37 0.24 3.76
C GLY A 45 10.67 0.37 5.25
N ARG A 46 11.15 1.52 5.70
CA ARG A 46 11.46 1.81 7.11
C ARG A 46 10.23 1.97 7.97
N GLY A 47 9.17 2.60 7.44
CA GLY A 47 7.90 2.78 8.16
C GLY A 47 7.04 1.52 8.30
N VAL A 48 7.45 0.39 7.70
CA VAL A 48 6.74 -0.89 7.92
C VAL A 48 7.13 -1.47 9.27
N GLY A 49 6.18 -1.44 10.22
CA GLY A 49 6.28 -2.18 11.48
C GLY A 49 6.21 -3.69 11.27
N SER A 50 7.35 -4.33 11.02
CA SER A 50 7.49 -5.77 10.82
C SER A 50 8.66 -6.31 11.66
N SER A 51 8.55 -7.56 12.11
CA SER A 51 9.66 -8.31 12.73
C SER A 51 10.77 -8.71 11.75
N THR A 52 10.59 -8.47 10.46
CA THR A 52 11.60 -8.76 9.43
C THR A 52 12.65 -7.66 9.33
N LEU A 53 13.84 -7.99 8.83
CA LEU A 53 14.91 -7.01 8.62
C LEU A 53 14.47 -5.90 7.66
N GLU A 54 14.89 -4.66 7.94
CA GLU A 54 14.58 -3.46 7.13
C GLU A 54 14.82 -3.67 5.63
N LYS A 55 15.93 -4.34 5.26
CA LYS A 55 16.26 -4.64 3.86
C LYS A 55 15.15 -5.42 3.13
N TYR A 56 14.41 -6.27 3.84
CA TYR A 56 13.32 -7.04 3.24
C TYR A 56 12.07 -6.17 3.03
N ASN A 57 11.78 -5.24 3.94
CA ASN A 57 10.70 -4.27 3.78
C ASN A 57 10.99 -3.30 2.63
N ILE A 58 12.22 -2.81 2.49
CA ILE A 58 12.63 -1.97 1.35
C ILE A 58 12.45 -2.75 0.04
N LYS A 59 12.91 -4.01 -0.02
CA LYS A 59 12.69 -4.88 -1.20
C LYS A 59 11.21 -5.17 -1.47
N ARG A 60 10.36 -5.15 -0.45
CA ARG A 60 8.90 -5.30 -0.62
C ARG A 60 8.31 -4.07 -1.29
N MET A 61 8.73 -2.86 -0.90
CA MET A 61 8.29 -1.61 -1.52
C MET A 61 8.81 -1.48 -2.95
N ASP A 62 10.07 -1.84 -3.18
CA ASP A 62 10.67 -1.88 -4.51
C ASP A 62 9.87 -2.80 -5.46
N ARG A 63 9.56 -4.02 -5.02
CA ARG A 63 8.72 -4.96 -5.78
C ARG A 63 7.27 -4.49 -5.95
N LEU A 64 6.74 -3.70 -5.01
CA LEU A 64 5.39 -3.13 -5.12
C LEU A 64 5.33 -2.15 -6.28
N ILE A 65 6.28 -1.20 -6.34
CA ILE A 65 6.36 -0.20 -7.42
C ILE A 65 6.64 -0.86 -8.77
N GLY A 66 7.49 -1.89 -8.78
CA GLY A 66 7.80 -2.66 -10.00
C GLY A 66 6.73 -3.68 -10.42
N ASN A 67 5.55 -3.73 -9.80
CA ASN A 67 4.56 -4.77 -10.09
C ASN A 67 3.67 -4.41 -11.29
N PRO A 68 3.80 -5.06 -12.46
CA PRO A 68 3.02 -4.72 -13.65
C PRO A 68 1.53 -5.04 -13.50
N ARG A 69 1.16 -6.02 -12.66
CA ARG A 69 -0.25 -6.34 -12.40
C ARG A 69 -0.92 -5.26 -11.58
N LEU A 70 -0.19 -4.68 -10.61
CA LEU A 70 -0.69 -3.55 -9.85
C LEU A 70 -0.84 -2.31 -10.74
N LEU A 71 0.11 -2.06 -11.64
CA LEU A 71 0.02 -0.98 -12.62
C LEU A 71 -1.22 -1.13 -13.53
N GLY A 72 -1.49 -2.36 -14.00
CA GLY A 72 -2.69 -2.65 -14.78
C GLY A 72 -4.01 -2.40 -14.03
N GLU A 73 -3.99 -2.50 -12.70
CA GLU A 73 -5.16 -2.25 -11.84
C GLU A 73 -5.30 -0.78 -11.42
N ALA A 74 -4.27 0.05 -11.63
CA ALA A 74 -4.26 1.44 -11.17
C ALA A 74 -5.44 2.25 -11.69
N VAL A 75 -5.82 2.08 -12.97
CA VAL A 75 -6.97 2.78 -13.57
C VAL A 75 -8.27 2.42 -12.87
N LEU A 76 -8.48 1.15 -12.52
CA LEU A 76 -9.67 0.71 -11.79
C LEU A 76 -9.69 1.32 -10.40
N VAL A 77 -8.57 1.21 -9.65
CA VAL A 77 -8.46 1.76 -8.30
C VAL A 77 -8.72 3.28 -8.28
N TYR A 78 -8.11 4.03 -9.20
CA TYR A 78 -8.36 5.48 -9.30
C TYR A 78 -9.79 5.79 -9.74
N GLY A 79 -10.39 4.98 -10.61
CA GLY A 79 -11.80 5.11 -10.98
C GLY A 79 -12.73 4.98 -9.77
N GLU A 80 -12.59 3.91 -8.99
CA GLU A 80 -13.38 3.68 -7.77
C GLU A 80 -13.21 4.81 -6.74
N MET A 81 -12.02 5.42 -6.66
CA MET A 81 -11.78 6.58 -5.78
C MET A 81 -12.54 7.84 -6.20
N THR A 82 -12.89 7.99 -7.48
CA THR A 82 -13.67 9.16 -7.96
C THR A 82 -15.17 9.04 -7.72
N SER A 83 -15.65 7.84 -7.41
CA SER A 83 -17.04 7.55 -7.04
C SER A 83 -17.32 7.66 -5.54
N TRP A 84 -16.32 8.04 -4.74
CA TRP A 84 -16.39 8.13 -3.28
C TRP A 84 -16.83 9.51 -2.78
#